data_AF-A0A913WQV5-F1
#
_entry.id   AF-A0A913WQV5-F1
#
_cell.length_a   1.000
_cell.length_b   1.000
_cell.length_c   1.000
_cell.angle_alpha   90.00
_cell.angle_beta   90.00
_cell.angle_gamma   90.00
#
_symmetry.space_group_name_H-M   'P 1'
#
loop_
_entity.id
_entity.type
_entity.pdbx_description
1 polymer ?
#
loop_
_entity_poly.entity_id
_entity_poly.type
_entity_poly.pdbx_seq_one_letter_code
_entity_poly.pdbx_strand_id
1 'polypeptide(L)'
;MLKRKIEDDSQSVESNDSVDSNDSTSSKGAKRVRFDQRVVFHFPRTQGSSCVPSNGGYTLGMKRQHAFVEHFKFNDQDDLDFCYSSDSDDEDEDDDTNMFMPIPQKTRKAILKDAGVKKIDKQEALECMQIRFSRQICGCDCKDYCDPKSCSCSLNGINCQVDRDNFPCGCVRNECHNPNGRHEYDPISVRRHFIETILKVRGQKYIWDQKVLQNTSSSAGDTTASKNVISFAVV
;
A
#
# COMPACT_ATOMS: atom_id res chain seq x y z
N MET A 1 -24.89 26.45 -17.61
CA MET A 1 -25.32 25.76 -16.37
C MET A 1 -26.77 25.36 -16.53
N LEU A 2 -27.05 24.08 -16.77
CA LEU A 2 -28.42 23.58 -17.01
C LEU A 2 -28.71 22.46 -16.00
N LYS A 3 -29.55 22.80 -15.03
CA LYS A 3 -30.05 21.96 -13.95
C LYS A 3 -31.01 20.92 -14.53
N ARG A 4 -30.81 19.63 -14.23
CA ARG A 4 -31.81 18.59 -14.54
C ARG A 4 -32.91 18.62 -13.48
N LYS A 5 -34.14 18.62 -13.96
CA LYS A 5 -35.42 18.62 -13.25
C LYS A 5 -35.76 17.16 -12.92
N ILE A 6 -36.09 16.88 -11.66
CA ILE A 6 -36.64 15.60 -11.19
C ILE A 6 -38.16 15.75 -11.28
N GLU A 7 -38.83 14.85 -12.00
CA GLU A 7 -40.28 14.74 -12.01
C GLU A 7 -40.68 13.61 -11.05
N ASP A 8 -41.67 13.96 -10.23
CA ASP A 8 -42.31 13.23 -9.14
C ASP A 8 -43.61 12.66 -9.70
N ASP A 9 -43.79 11.34 -9.67
CA ASP A 9 -45.04 10.71 -10.10
C ASP A 9 -45.59 9.88 -8.94
N SER A 10 -46.52 10.53 -8.23
CA SER A 10 -47.34 9.96 -7.17
C SER A 10 -48.61 9.38 -7.78
N GLN A 11 -48.77 8.06 -7.74
CA GLN A 11 -50.09 7.44 -7.89
C GLN A 11 -50.31 6.38 -6.80
N SER A 12 -51.21 6.73 -5.89
CA SER A 12 -51.87 5.87 -4.91
C SER A 12 -53.07 5.15 -5.55
N VAL A 13 -53.22 3.85 -5.32
CA VAL A 13 -54.55 3.20 -5.18
C VAL A 13 -54.44 1.84 -4.48
N GLU A 14 -55.15 1.77 -3.35
CA GLU A 14 -56.02 0.71 -2.83
C GLU A 14 -55.46 -0.62 -2.29
N SER A 15 -55.81 -0.81 -1.02
CA SER A 15 -55.64 -1.98 -0.16
C SER A 15 -56.45 -3.18 -0.64
N ASN A 16 -55.86 -4.37 -0.57
CA ASN A 16 -56.60 -5.62 -0.44
C ASN A 16 -55.88 -6.54 0.55
N ASP A 17 -56.54 -6.75 1.69
CA ASP A 17 -56.20 -7.77 2.67
C ASP A 17 -56.57 -9.14 2.10
N SER A 18 -55.59 -10.03 1.98
CA SER A 18 -55.82 -11.45 1.73
C SER A 18 -54.73 -12.24 2.43
N VAL A 19 -55.13 -12.78 3.57
CA VAL A 19 -54.37 -13.73 4.37
C VAL A 19 -54.30 -15.03 3.57
N ASP A 20 -53.13 -15.36 3.03
CA ASP A 20 -52.85 -16.75 2.68
C ASP A 20 -51.44 -17.13 3.15
N SER A 21 -51.43 -18.18 3.98
CA SER A 21 -50.25 -18.74 4.60
C SER A 21 -49.58 -19.63 3.58
N ASN A 22 -48.45 -19.20 3.02
CA ASN A 22 -47.49 -20.16 2.48
C ASN A 22 -46.07 -19.68 2.77
N ASP A 23 -45.48 -20.31 3.77
CA ASP A 23 -44.08 -20.26 4.13
C ASP A 23 -43.23 -20.82 2.98
N SER A 24 -42.91 -19.97 2.02
CA SER A 24 -41.74 -20.17 1.17
C SER A 24 -40.70 -19.15 1.61
N THR A 25 -39.97 -19.49 2.67
CA THR A 25 -38.64 -18.94 2.94
C THR A 25 -37.77 -19.16 1.71
N SER A 26 -37.86 -18.26 0.72
CA SER A 26 -36.82 -18.10 -0.27
C SER A 26 -35.60 -17.62 0.52
N SER A 27 -34.82 -18.57 1.02
CA SER A 27 -33.50 -18.31 1.55
C SER A 27 -32.82 -17.47 0.49
N LYS A 28 -32.63 -16.18 0.77
CA LYS A 28 -31.84 -15.30 -0.08
C LYS A 28 -30.42 -15.84 0.05
N GLY A 29 -30.11 -16.88 -0.71
CA GLY A 29 -28.81 -17.51 -0.75
C GLY A 29 -27.80 -16.39 -0.92
N ALA A 30 -26.83 -16.33 -0.01
CA ALA A 30 -25.85 -15.25 0.02
C ALA A 30 -25.28 -15.09 -1.39
N LYS A 31 -25.49 -13.92 -2.00
CA LYS A 31 -24.95 -13.63 -3.34
C LYS A 31 -23.43 -13.66 -3.22
N ARG A 32 -22.82 -14.72 -3.76
CA ARG A 32 -21.36 -14.91 -3.75
C ARG A 32 -20.78 -14.20 -4.96
N VAL A 33 -19.75 -13.38 -4.74
CA VAL A 33 -18.95 -12.81 -5.83
C VAL A 33 -18.28 -13.96 -6.57
N ARG A 34 -18.45 -14.00 -7.90
CA ARG A 34 -17.74 -14.93 -8.79
C ARG A 34 -16.89 -14.12 -9.77
N PHE A 35 -15.67 -14.57 -9.97
CA PHE A 35 -14.77 -14.02 -10.98
C PHE A 35 -14.87 -14.91 -12.23
N ASP A 36 -14.98 -14.29 -13.41
CA ASP A 36 -15.19 -14.98 -14.69
C ASP A 36 -13.92 -14.99 -15.54
N GLN A 37 -13.33 -13.81 -15.74
CA GLN A 37 -12.10 -13.65 -16.49
C GLN A 37 -11.18 -12.59 -15.87
N ARG A 38 -9.87 -12.80 -16.03
CA ARG A 38 -8.82 -11.80 -15.80
C ARG A 38 -8.42 -11.19 -17.13
N VAL A 39 -8.48 -9.88 -17.23
CA VAL A 39 -8.02 -9.13 -18.42
C VAL A 39 -6.76 -8.36 -18.06
N VAL A 40 -5.68 -8.56 -18.83
CA VAL A 40 -4.39 -7.91 -18.61
C VAL A 40 -4.12 -6.93 -19.74
N PHE A 41 -3.82 -5.68 -19.39
CA PHE A 41 -3.49 -4.62 -20.35
C PHE A 41 -1.99 -4.32 -20.28
N HIS A 42 -1.29 -4.45 -21.41
CA HIS A 42 0.14 -4.19 -21.48
C HIS A 42 0.40 -2.81 -22.06
N PHE A 43 1.05 -1.96 -21.27
CA PHE A 43 1.42 -0.61 -21.69
C PHE A 43 2.94 -0.51 -21.85
N PRO A 44 3.42 -0.03 -23.01
CA PRO A 44 4.85 0.25 -23.17
C PRO A 44 5.34 1.24 -22.11
N ARG A 45 6.56 1.01 -21.60
CA ARG A 45 7.19 1.93 -20.66
C ARG A 45 7.60 3.21 -21.35
N THR A 46 7.46 4.33 -20.64
CA THR A 46 7.97 5.64 -21.03
C THR A 46 8.63 6.30 -19.84
N GLN A 47 9.40 7.35 -20.08
CA GLN A 47 9.74 8.27 -19.01
C GLN A 47 8.47 9.00 -18.55
N GLY A 48 8.27 9.22 -17.24
CA GLY A 48 7.01 9.78 -16.74
C GLY A 48 7.13 10.49 -15.39
N SER A 49 6.64 11.72 -15.32
CA SER A 49 6.76 12.59 -14.15
C SER A 49 5.83 12.26 -12.96
N SER A 50 5.04 11.19 -13.06
CA SER A 50 4.07 10.82 -12.03
C SER A 50 4.69 10.26 -10.74
N CYS A 51 5.97 9.87 -10.79
CA CYS A 51 6.65 9.20 -9.69
C CYS A 51 7.99 9.89 -9.41
N VAL A 52 8.36 9.98 -8.13
CA VAL A 52 9.68 10.51 -7.73
C VAL A 52 10.47 9.37 -7.09
N PRO A 53 11.51 8.84 -7.76
CA PRO A 53 12.32 7.77 -7.20
C PRO A 53 13.15 8.29 -6.03
N SER A 54 13.53 7.40 -5.11
CA SER A 54 14.37 7.76 -3.96
C SER A 54 15.71 8.37 -4.39
N ASN A 55 16.26 7.91 -5.52
CA ASN A 55 17.54 8.37 -6.07
C ASN A 55 17.49 8.61 -7.59
N GLY A 56 18.20 9.65 -8.04
CA GLY A 56 18.44 9.95 -9.46
C GLY A 56 17.20 10.36 -10.26
N GLY A 57 17.29 10.22 -11.59
CA GLY A 57 16.18 10.35 -12.55
C GLY A 57 15.79 9.00 -13.16
N TYR A 58 15.25 8.98 -14.39
CA TYR A 58 14.73 7.79 -15.07
C TYR A 58 13.49 7.23 -14.37
N THR A 59 12.49 8.08 -14.21
CA THR A 59 11.18 7.64 -13.75
C THR A 59 10.63 6.60 -14.73
N LEU A 60 9.93 5.60 -14.21
CA LEU A 60 9.23 4.66 -15.05
C LEU A 60 7.76 5.09 -15.08
N GLY A 61 7.31 5.53 -16.25
CA GLY A 61 5.90 5.76 -16.60
C GLY A 61 5.37 4.74 -17.62
N MET A 62 4.09 4.87 -17.95
CA MET A 62 3.37 4.04 -18.94
C MET A 62 2.77 4.94 -20.00
N LYS A 63 2.69 4.46 -21.26
CA LYS A 63 1.93 5.16 -22.31
C LYS A 63 0.44 5.28 -21.92
N ARG A 64 -0.24 6.27 -22.50
CA ARG A 64 -1.69 6.46 -22.32
C ARG A 64 -2.54 5.36 -22.96
N GLN A 65 -2.00 4.64 -23.94
CA GLN A 65 -2.68 3.57 -24.66
C GLN A 65 -1.90 2.27 -24.50
N HIS A 66 -2.64 1.18 -24.28
CA HIS A 66 -2.08 -0.17 -24.23
C HIS A 66 -1.71 -0.62 -25.65
N ALA A 67 -0.70 -1.46 -25.76
CA ALA A 67 -0.28 -2.06 -27.03
C ALA A 67 -0.90 -3.46 -27.22
N PHE A 68 -1.25 -4.14 -26.13
CA PHE A 68 -1.72 -5.52 -26.14
C PHE A 68 -2.67 -5.78 -24.98
N VAL A 69 -3.60 -6.70 -25.18
CA VAL A 69 -4.62 -7.12 -24.20
C VAL A 69 -4.70 -8.64 -24.18
N GLU A 70 -4.57 -9.23 -23.00
CA GLU A 70 -4.73 -10.68 -22.77
C GLU A 70 -6.00 -10.96 -21.98
N HIS A 71 -6.70 -12.03 -22.35
CA HIS A 71 -7.89 -12.50 -21.64
C HIS A 71 -7.62 -13.91 -21.12
N PHE A 72 -7.67 -14.08 -19.80
CA PHE A 72 -7.52 -15.35 -19.11
C PHE A 72 -8.87 -15.73 -18.50
N LYS A 73 -9.40 -16.88 -18.87
CA LYS A 73 -10.58 -17.45 -18.19
C LYS A 73 -10.08 -18.23 -16.98
N PHE A 74 -10.81 -18.12 -15.87
CA PHE A 74 -10.54 -18.99 -14.73
C PHE A 74 -11.14 -20.37 -15.05
N ASN A 75 -10.32 -21.34 -15.46
CA ASN A 75 -10.73 -22.73 -15.47
C ASN A 75 -10.44 -23.31 -14.08
N ASP A 76 -11.36 -24.12 -13.54
CA ASP A 76 -11.25 -24.75 -12.21
C ASP A 76 -10.01 -25.67 -12.05
N GLN A 77 -9.22 -25.87 -13.10
CA GLN A 77 -8.07 -26.80 -13.15
C GLN A 77 -6.70 -26.09 -13.12
N ASP A 78 -6.62 -24.78 -13.44
CA ASP A 78 -5.34 -24.06 -13.61
C ASP A 78 -4.79 -23.46 -12.29
N ASP A 79 -5.52 -23.60 -11.17
CA ASP A 79 -5.17 -23.00 -9.87
C ASP A 79 -4.10 -23.76 -9.07
N LEU A 80 -3.65 -24.94 -9.54
CA LEU A 80 -2.66 -25.77 -8.84
C LEU A 80 -1.23 -25.67 -9.40
N ASP A 81 -1.06 -25.18 -10.63
CA ASP A 81 0.24 -25.21 -11.31
C ASP A 81 1.05 -23.91 -11.19
N PHE A 82 0.46 -22.81 -10.68
CA PHE A 82 1.16 -21.52 -10.61
C PHE A 82 2.02 -21.33 -9.34
N CYS A 83 1.86 -22.17 -8.31
CA CYS A 83 2.64 -22.04 -7.06
C CYS A 83 3.74 -23.10 -6.88
N TYR A 84 3.92 -24.03 -7.82
CA TYR A 84 4.89 -25.12 -7.70
C TYR A 84 5.64 -25.36 -9.02
N SER A 85 6.40 -24.37 -9.45
CA SER A 85 7.46 -24.56 -10.46
C SER A 85 8.54 -23.51 -10.29
N SER A 86 9.35 -23.66 -9.24
CA SER A 86 10.77 -23.30 -9.25
C SER A 86 11.47 -23.84 -7.99
N ASP A 87 11.49 -25.16 -7.79
CA ASP A 87 12.63 -25.80 -7.11
C ASP A 87 13.75 -25.90 -8.16
N SER A 88 14.47 -24.79 -8.36
CA SER A 88 15.80 -24.79 -8.97
C SER A 88 16.74 -24.42 -7.84
N ASP A 89 17.51 -25.40 -7.36
CA ASP A 89 18.60 -25.24 -6.40
C ASP A 89 19.76 -24.45 -7.03
N ASP A 90 19.50 -23.18 -7.35
CA ASP A 90 20.56 -22.19 -7.59
C ASP A 90 20.66 -21.33 -6.34
N GLU A 91 21.72 -21.56 -5.56
CA GLU A 91 22.09 -20.81 -4.35
C GLU A 91 22.47 -19.35 -4.71
N ASP A 92 21.50 -18.55 -5.14
CA ASP A 92 21.56 -17.10 -5.09
C ASP A 92 20.61 -16.63 -3.97
N GLU A 93 21.04 -16.77 -2.70
CA GLU A 93 20.32 -16.34 -1.48
C GLU A 93 19.97 -14.82 -1.43
N ASP A 94 20.16 -14.08 -2.52
CA ASP A 94 20.01 -12.62 -2.59
C ASP A 94 18.73 -12.14 -3.29
N ASP A 95 17.97 -12.98 -4.02
CA ASP A 95 16.88 -12.48 -4.89
C ASP A 95 15.55 -12.23 -4.15
N ASP A 96 15.24 -13.04 -3.14
CA ASP A 96 14.01 -12.93 -2.34
C ASP A 96 13.94 -11.59 -1.57
N THR A 97 15.09 -11.07 -1.16
CA THR A 97 15.22 -9.76 -0.49
C THR A 97 14.94 -8.58 -1.41
N ASN A 98 15.09 -8.75 -2.72
CA ASN A 98 15.00 -7.67 -3.70
C ASN A 98 13.59 -7.49 -4.31
N MET A 99 12.67 -8.43 -4.15
CA MET A 99 11.33 -8.39 -4.76
C MET A 99 10.51 -7.14 -4.39
N PHE A 100 10.75 -6.55 -3.21
CA PHE A 100 10.07 -5.33 -2.76
C PHE A 100 10.98 -4.11 -2.70
N MET A 101 12.22 -4.24 -3.15
CA MET A 101 13.19 -3.15 -3.08
C MET A 101 12.97 -2.16 -4.22
N PRO A 102 13.17 -0.86 -3.98
CA PRO A 102 13.08 0.14 -5.04
C PRO A 102 14.01 -0.19 -6.21
N ILE A 103 13.47 -0.20 -7.43
CA ILE A 103 14.23 -0.53 -8.64
C ILE A 103 15.44 0.42 -8.79
N PRO A 104 16.68 -0.10 -8.86
CA PRO A 104 17.88 0.72 -8.99
C PRO A 104 17.87 1.62 -10.23
N GLN A 105 18.55 2.75 -10.15
CA GLN A 105 18.60 3.74 -11.24
C GLN A 105 19.13 3.14 -12.56
N LYS A 106 20.14 2.27 -12.47
CA LYS A 106 20.72 1.56 -13.63
C LYS A 106 19.67 0.68 -14.31
N THR A 107 18.94 -0.12 -13.53
CA THR A 107 17.87 -1.01 -14.00
C THR A 107 16.73 -0.21 -14.62
N ARG A 108 16.30 0.89 -13.99
CA ARG A 108 15.27 1.78 -14.58
C ARG A 108 15.68 2.33 -15.94
N LYS A 109 16.94 2.73 -16.10
CA LYS A 109 17.47 3.20 -17.39
C LYS A 109 17.47 2.08 -18.45
N ALA A 110 17.81 0.85 -18.08
CA ALA A 110 17.74 -0.30 -18.97
C ALA A 110 16.32 -0.56 -19.45
N ILE A 111 15.35 -0.65 -18.51
CA ILE A 111 13.92 -0.83 -18.81
C ILE A 111 13.41 0.22 -19.82
N LEU A 112 13.78 1.49 -19.67
CA LEU A 112 13.38 2.54 -20.62
C LEU A 112 13.99 2.33 -22.01
N LYS A 113 15.28 1.98 -22.08
CA LYS A 113 15.95 1.70 -23.36
C LYS A 113 15.35 0.49 -24.06
N ASP A 114 15.09 -0.58 -23.33
CA ASP A 114 14.51 -1.82 -23.85
C ASP A 114 13.08 -1.60 -24.35
N ALA A 115 12.34 -0.68 -23.71
CA ALA A 115 11.04 -0.22 -24.18
C ALA A 115 11.11 0.75 -25.40
N GLY A 116 12.30 0.98 -25.95
CA GLY A 116 12.52 1.80 -27.14
C GLY A 116 12.63 3.31 -26.87
N VAL A 117 12.81 3.74 -25.62
CA VAL A 117 13.02 5.16 -25.27
C VAL A 117 14.44 5.58 -25.66
N LYS A 118 14.59 6.09 -26.88
CA LYS A 118 15.89 6.49 -27.44
C LYS A 118 16.48 7.75 -26.80
N LYS A 119 15.62 8.71 -26.44
CA LYS A 119 16.01 9.98 -25.84
C LYS A 119 15.39 10.08 -24.45
N ILE A 120 16.23 9.96 -23.43
CA ILE A 120 15.83 10.16 -22.04
C ILE A 120 16.15 11.60 -21.67
N ASP A 121 15.15 12.32 -21.21
CA ASP A 121 15.31 13.67 -20.67
C ASP A 121 16.13 13.64 -19.39
N LYS A 122 17.20 14.43 -19.36
CA LYS A 122 18.09 14.57 -18.20
C LYS A 122 17.57 15.62 -17.22
N GLN A 123 16.72 16.55 -17.65
CA GLN A 123 16.18 17.60 -16.81
C GLN A 123 15.33 17.03 -15.67
N GLU A 124 14.59 15.94 -15.95
CA GLU A 124 13.81 15.24 -14.94
C GLU A 124 14.64 14.80 -13.72
N ALA A 125 15.92 14.46 -13.90
CA ALA A 125 16.77 14.08 -12.78
C ALA A 125 16.99 15.25 -11.80
N LEU A 126 17.05 16.49 -12.33
CA LEU A 126 17.15 17.72 -11.53
C LEU A 126 15.82 18.04 -10.86
N GLU A 127 14.70 17.91 -11.58
CA GLU A 127 13.36 18.10 -11.01
C GLU A 127 13.06 17.12 -9.88
N CYS A 128 13.38 15.83 -10.07
CA CYS A 128 13.26 14.82 -9.02
C CYS A 128 14.17 15.12 -7.82
N MET A 129 15.35 15.68 -8.05
CA MET A 129 16.22 16.15 -6.96
C MET A 129 15.55 17.29 -6.18
N GLN A 130 14.97 18.27 -6.86
CA GLN A 130 14.27 19.39 -6.23
C GLN A 130 13.05 18.93 -5.43
N ILE A 131 12.24 18.00 -5.95
CA ILE A 131 11.10 17.45 -5.21
C ILE A 131 11.57 16.70 -3.96
N ARG A 132 12.64 15.90 -4.05
CA ARG A 132 13.21 15.22 -2.88
C ARG A 132 13.70 16.20 -1.82
N PHE A 133 14.38 17.27 -2.24
CA PHE A 133 14.83 18.33 -1.32
C PHE A 133 13.63 19.04 -0.67
N SER A 134 12.62 19.40 -1.44
CA SER A 134 11.39 19.98 -0.90
C SER A 134 10.71 19.05 0.12
N ARG A 135 10.69 17.74 -0.12
CA ARG A 135 10.16 16.75 0.83
C ARG A 135 11.00 16.59 2.10
N GLN A 136 12.23 17.11 2.15
CA GLN A 136 13.03 17.18 3.37
C GLN A 136 12.70 18.43 4.21
N ILE A 137 11.95 19.38 3.65
CA ILE A 137 11.54 20.61 4.30
C ILE A 137 10.01 20.61 4.33
N CYS A 138 9.45 19.75 5.18
CA CYS A 138 8.01 19.62 5.37
C CYS A 138 7.70 19.39 6.86
N GLY A 139 6.44 19.60 7.23
CA GLY A 139 5.99 19.56 8.63
C GLY A 139 5.99 20.93 9.30
N CYS A 140 5.80 20.94 10.62
CA CYS A 140 5.86 22.16 11.43
C CYS A 140 7.23 22.30 12.11
N ASP A 141 7.69 23.55 12.26
CA ASP A 141 8.94 23.89 12.98
C ASP A 141 8.77 23.95 14.52
N CYS A 142 7.59 23.55 15.02
CA CYS A 142 7.29 23.50 16.44
C CYS A 142 8.23 22.53 17.18
N LYS A 143 8.77 22.99 18.32
CA LYS A 143 9.53 22.16 19.26
C LYS A 143 8.66 21.91 20.48
N ASP A 144 8.56 20.64 20.87
CA ASP A 144 7.77 20.15 21.98
C ASP A 144 6.26 20.24 21.75
N TYR A 145 5.69 21.43 21.66
CA TYR A 145 4.24 21.63 21.57
C TYR A 145 3.78 22.29 20.27
N CYS A 146 2.55 22.01 19.84
CA CYS A 146 1.91 22.69 18.71
C CYS A 146 0.72 23.53 19.22
N ASP A 147 0.79 24.84 19.09
CA ASP A 147 -0.39 25.71 19.32
C ASP A 147 -1.30 25.69 18.07
N PRO A 148 -2.62 25.44 18.23
CA PRO A 148 -3.58 25.43 17.15
C PRO A 148 -3.56 26.66 16.22
N LYS A 149 -3.20 27.84 16.76
CA LYS A 149 -3.25 29.12 16.04
C LYS A 149 -1.95 29.48 15.33
N SER A 150 -0.83 28.81 15.64
CA SER A 150 0.49 29.16 15.11
C SER A 150 1.19 28.00 14.40
N CYS A 151 0.86 26.75 14.72
CA CYS A 151 1.44 25.58 14.07
C CYS A 151 1.02 25.51 12.59
N SER A 152 2.00 25.41 11.69
CA SER A 152 1.78 25.29 10.24
C SER A 152 0.86 24.11 9.88
N CYS A 153 1.01 22.94 10.51
CA CYS A 153 0.15 21.79 10.24
C CYS A 153 -1.31 22.05 10.66
N SER A 154 -1.51 22.66 11.83
CA SER A 154 -2.84 23.02 12.33
C SER A 154 -3.51 24.06 11.42
N LEU A 155 -2.78 25.11 11.05
CA LEU A 155 -3.26 26.17 10.16
C LEU A 155 -3.67 25.64 8.78
N ASN A 156 -3.00 24.60 8.29
CA ASN A 156 -3.33 23.94 7.03
C ASN A 156 -4.39 22.84 7.18
N GLY A 157 -4.93 22.62 8.37
CA GLY A 157 -5.98 21.61 8.59
C GLY A 157 -5.51 20.16 8.41
N ILE A 158 -4.22 19.88 8.64
CA ILE A 158 -3.64 18.54 8.51
C ILE A 158 -3.07 18.05 9.83
N ASN A 159 -2.98 16.74 10.00
CA ASN A 159 -2.33 16.13 11.15
C ASN A 159 -0.82 16.43 11.14
N CYS A 160 -0.22 16.49 12.34
CA CYS A 160 1.24 16.48 12.45
C CYS A 160 1.74 15.07 12.15
N GLN A 161 2.68 14.93 11.22
CA GLN A 161 3.30 13.64 10.87
C GLN A 161 4.72 13.58 11.46
N VAL A 162 5.04 12.47 12.13
CA VAL A 162 6.39 12.17 12.63
C VAL A 162 6.79 10.76 12.18
N ASP A 163 7.70 10.69 11.21
CA ASP A 163 8.20 9.43 10.65
C ASP A 163 9.43 8.92 11.41
N ARG A 164 10.26 9.85 11.87
CA ARG A 164 11.47 9.62 12.68
C ARG A 164 11.68 10.83 13.59
N ASP A 165 12.66 10.74 14.49
CA ASP A 165 12.94 11.81 15.44
C ASP A 165 13.02 13.19 14.75
N ASN A 166 12.13 14.08 15.18
CA ASN A 166 11.98 15.45 14.72
C ASN A 166 11.76 15.63 13.20
N PHE A 167 11.18 14.65 12.51
CA PHE A 167 10.88 14.75 11.08
C PHE A 167 9.63 13.95 10.69
N PRO A 168 8.72 14.47 9.85
CA PRO A 168 8.60 15.87 9.39
C PRO A 168 8.33 16.91 10.50
N CYS A 169 7.63 16.54 11.57
CA CYS A 169 7.30 17.45 12.66
C CYS A 169 8.21 17.25 13.88
N GLY A 170 8.58 18.35 14.54
CA GLY A 170 9.39 18.36 15.77
C GLY A 170 8.62 18.24 17.09
N CYS A 171 7.29 18.27 17.06
CA CYS A 171 6.44 18.22 18.24
C CYS A 171 6.41 16.83 18.91
N VAL A 172 6.35 16.80 20.24
CA VAL A 172 6.28 15.56 21.02
C VAL A 172 4.85 15.05 21.13
N ARG A 173 4.70 13.75 21.39
CA ARG A 173 3.39 13.07 21.39
C ARG A 173 2.38 13.67 22.38
N ASN A 174 2.85 14.03 23.58
CA ASN A 174 1.97 14.43 24.68
C ASN A 174 1.59 15.91 24.64
N GLU A 175 2.41 16.77 24.01
CA GLU A 175 2.24 18.22 23.98
C GLU A 175 1.79 18.75 22.60
N CYS A 176 1.58 17.86 21.62
CA CYS A 176 1.07 18.26 20.32
C CYS A 176 -0.44 18.55 20.41
N HIS A 177 -0.80 19.82 20.61
CA HIS A 177 -2.19 20.27 20.60
C HIS A 177 -2.71 20.59 19.19
N ASN A 178 -2.21 19.92 18.15
CA ASN A 178 -2.83 20.03 16.83
C ASN A 178 -4.23 19.39 16.87
N PRO A 179 -5.32 20.15 16.62
CA PRO A 179 -6.68 19.60 16.66
C PRO A 179 -6.93 18.52 15.60
N ASN A 180 -6.17 18.52 14.50
CA ASN A 180 -6.25 17.49 13.46
C ASN A 180 -5.51 16.20 13.84
N GLY A 181 -4.85 16.19 14.99
CA GLY A 181 -4.14 15.05 15.55
C GLY A 181 -2.66 14.99 15.17
N ARG A 182 -2.01 13.95 15.70
CA ARG A 182 -0.60 13.62 15.46
C ARG A 182 -0.51 12.15 15.11
N HIS A 183 0.15 11.85 14.00
CA HIS A 183 0.45 10.50 13.57
C HIS A 183 1.95 10.25 13.67
N GLU A 184 2.31 9.13 14.26
CA GLU A 184 3.69 8.70 14.44
C GLU A 184 3.88 7.35 13.75
N TYR A 185 4.98 7.21 13.02
CA TYR A 185 5.31 5.99 12.32
C TYR A 185 5.56 4.84 13.31
N ASP A 186 4.81 3.74 13.15
CA ASP A 186 4.94 2.53 13.97
C ASP A 186 5.69 1.43 13.18
N PRO A 187 6.99 1.22 13.47
CA PRO A 187 7.78 0.21 12.76
C PRO A 187 7.28 -1.22 13.02
N ILE A 188 6.60 -1.48 14.14
CA ILE A 188 6.12 -2.82 14.50
C ILE A 188 4.92 -3.18 13.64
N SER A 189 3.93 -2.28 13.55
CA SER A 189 2.76 -2.50 12.70
C SER A 189 3.13 -2.66 11.23
N VAL A 190 4.10 -1.87 10.74
CA VAL A 190 4.58 -1.97 9.35
C VAL A 190 5.31 -3.30 9.11
N ARG A 191 6.19 -3.72 10.03
CA ARG A 191 6.88 -5.01 9.92
C ARG A 191 5.89 -6.19 9.94
N ARG A 192 4.89 -6.16 10.83
CA ARG A 192 3.83 -7.17 10.86
C ARG A 192 3.11 -7.24 9.51
N HIS A 193 2.68 -6.09 9.00
CA HIS A 193 1.98 -6.02 7.71
C HIS A 193 2.85 -6.56 6.56
N PHE A 194 4.15 -6.26 6.56
CA PHE A 194 5.09 -6.82 5.58
C PHE A 194 5.09 -8.35 5.62
N ILE A 195 5.30 -8.96 6.79
CA ILE A 195 5.32 -10.42 6.96
C ILE A 195 3.99 -11.04 6.51
N GLU A 196 2.87 -10.49 6.97
CA GLU A 196 1.53 -10.96 6.60
C GLU A 196 1.30 -10.90 5.07
N THR A 197 1.80 -9.84 4.44
CA THR A 197 1.68 -9.65 2.98
C THR A 197 2.51 -10.68 2.23
N ILE A 198 3.76 -10.92 2.63
CA ILE A 198 4.63 -11.94 2.02
C ILE A 198 4.00 -13.32 2.10
N LEU A 199 3.53 -13.71 3.30
CA LEU A 199 2.93 -15.03 3.51
C LEU A 199 1.65 -15.20 2.69
N LYS A 200 0.82 -14.16 2.63
CA LYS A 200 -0.38 -14.15 1.79
C LYS A 200 -0.06 -14.29 0.31
N VAL A 201 0.97 -13.60 -0.19
CA VAL A 201 1.42 -13.71 -1.59
C VAL A 201 1.94 -15.11 -1.89
N ARG A 202 2.59 -15.77 -0.93
CA ARG A 202 3.09 -17.15 -1.01
C ARG A 202 2.02 -18.22 -0.78
N GLY A 203 0.77 -17.85 -0.53
CA GLY A 203 -0.32 -18.80 -0.23
C GLY A 203 -0.23 -19.45 1.16
N GLN A 204 0.66 -18.98 2.04
CA GLN A 204 0.85 -19.50 3.39
C GLN A 204 -0.09 -18.77 4.38
N LYS A 205 -0.67 -19.51 5.33
CA LYS A 205 -1.50 -18.93 6.40
C LYS A 205 -0.65 -18.59 7.62
N TYR A 206 -0.81 -17.38 8.11
CA TYR A 206 -0.12 -16.89 9.29
C TYR A 206 -0.95 -17.11 10.56
N ILE A 207 -0.33 -17.68 11.62
CA ILE A 207 -0.92 -17.84 12.96
C ILE A 207 -0.15 -16.92 13.92
N TRP A 208 -0.71 -15.77 14.31
CA TRP A 208 -0.14 -14.94 15.38
C TRP A 208 -0.55 -15.56 16.72
N ASP A 209 0.42 -15.86 17.60
CA ASP A 209 0.15 -16.22 18.99
C ASP A 209 0.58 -15.07 19.92
N GLN A 210 -0.37 -14.47 20.63
CA GLN A 210 -0.22 -13.19 21.34
C GLN A 210 0.72 -13.24 22.57
N LYS A 211 1.32 -14.39 22.87
CA LYS A 211 2.05 -14.66 24.12
C LYS A 211 3.52 -14.23 24.14
N VAL A 212 4.09 -13.73 23.04
CA VAL A 212 5.53 -13.39 22.98
C VAL A 212 5.87 -12.00 23.59
N LEU A 213 4.89 -11.16 23.92
CA LEU A 213 5.14 -9.78 24.40
C LEU A 213 5.07 -9.56 25.93
N GLN A 214 4.85 -10.60 26.75
CA GLN A 214 4.71 -10.41 28.21
C GLN A 214 5.98 -10.60 29.04
N ASN A 215 7.10 -11.06 28.46
CA ASN A 215 8.31 -11.35 29.25
C ASN A 215 9.36 -10.23 29.35
N THR A 216 9.09 -9.00 28.88
CA THR A 216 10.08 -7.90 28.94
C THR A 216 9.78 -6.83 29.99
N SER A 217 8.81 -7.04 30.90
CA SER A 217 8.50 -6.08 31.97
C SER A 217 8.91 -6.54 33.38
N SER A 218 9.84 -7.50 33.49
CA SER A 218 10.30 -7.99 34.81
C SER A 218 11.72 -8.54 34.77
N SER A 219 12.74 -7.68 34.63
CA SER A 219 14.04 -7.84 35.31
C SER A 219 14.94 -6.66 34.98
N ALA A 220 15.22 -5.84 36.00
CA ALA A 220 16.41 -4.98 36.02
C ALA A 220 17.65 -5.88 36.13
N GLY A 221 18.71 -5.56 35.39
CA GLY A 221 20.05 -6.09 35.65
C GLY A 221 20.75 -6.74 34.46
N ASP A 222 21.78 -6.04 34.01
CA ASP A 222 23.06 -6.55 33.52
C ASP A 222 23.27 -6.92 32.03
N THR A 223 24.48 -6.59 31.64
CA THR A 223 25.11 -6.58 30.32
C THR A 223 25.39 -7.99 29.77
N THR A 224 25.13 -8.19 28.47
CA THR A 224 25.92 -8.93 27.45
C THR A 224 25.02 -9.52 26.36
N ALA A 225 25.59 -9.61 25.15
CA ALA A 225 24.92 -10.01 23.91
C ALA A 225 24.21 -11.37 24.00
N SER A 226 23.04 -11.49 23.36
CA SER A 226 22.55 -12.75 22.83
C SER A 226 21.62 -12.51 21.64
N LYS A 227 22.11 -12.92 20.47
CA LYS A 227 21.34 -13.18 19.25
C LYS A 227 20.27 -14.22 19.61
N ASN A 228 19.00 -13.85 19.62
CA ASN A 228 17.92 -14.85 19.71
C ASN A 228 17.13 -14.86 18.41
N VAL A 229 17.47 -15.90 17.64
CA VAL A 229 16.75 -16.50 16.53
C VAL A 229 15.28 -16.69 16.92
N ILE A 230 14.36 -16.17 16.12
CA ILE A 230 12.96 -16.60 16.18
C ILE A 230 12.80 -17.67 15.10
N SER A 231 12.56 -18.89 15.57
CA SER A 231 12.37 -20.11 14.81
C SER A 231 11.22 -19.99 13.81
N PHE A 232 11.50 -20.33 12.56
CA PHE A 232 10.49 -20.60 11.54
C PHE A 232 9.97 -22.02 11.73
N ALA A 233 8.68 -22.16 11.99
CA ALA A 233 7.96 -23.40 11.73
C ALA A 233 7.03 -23.15 10.56
N VAL A 234 7.42 -23.64 9.39
CA VAL A 234 6.53 -23.83 8.24
C VAL A 234 5.84 -25.17 8.48
N VAL A 235 4.51 -25.20 8.45
CA VAL A 235 3.71 -26.43 8.42
C VAL A 235 3.37 -26.74 6.98
#